data_AF-A0A1V1X2N5-F1
#
_entry.id   AF-A0A1V1X2N5-F1
#
_cell.length_a   1.000
_cell.length_b   1.000
_cell.length_c   1.000
_cell.angle_alpha   90.00
_cell.angle_beta   90.00
_cell.angle_gamma   90.00
#
_symmetry.space_group_name_H-M   'P 1'
#
loop_
_entity.id
_entity.type
_entity.pdbx_description
1 polymer ?
#
loop_
_entity_poly.entity_id
_entity_poly.type
_entity_poly.pdbx_seq_one_letter_code
_entity_poly.pdbx_strand_id
1 'polypeptide(L)'
;MSTTSELFWKAMGRGLIKPGDKEALQLLMGAASHWREDGKYFNAAYAMSSAVHAAWGDEEHVNSCISAALQDYQHCVEAQDSCSHESFAALIKWSAEFLPIYYSESKKAGILQFKKSLWEELGQRLLTCYGNSSHAENYLVRGILLESDLQRDWEPSFPIFEVRWGEERRGKGVVTINLPSAFHLFVALGDYQGAQAVIERCPDAFTTPGLRGWRAAVRGFVKPDEAPERFDEAANAFAEDCPPSKEELIQRGGSWSSINTDLWSKYFRSRSALATAVCEPNRVKELVRTAAEAVQGTEYGWHDGKVSRYRILIQTLAQLIGEEPGLSPEQARKQFLQEGRLTGEEVDDTTVVHFLTLASQAFEGFKTDPARELTTGRLPMALDTLARIPLIGPDVTNAVEPAIGDKALLEVHGPYITWIHRTLESIKPEPLLQKVILRLLQAHLPLYAQIRHGPIEYGKDVVVLLEEDGRRVLRMYQAKCGDIDKSKWNDSKNELEEMFLVPLPDLQISGQVDFREGILVCNGHANAYVEPVMEGWFQEQKRDHDRNFHFMHLDEIVRWIYDNQLLNEFREALADVGLEPVG
;
A
#
# COMPACT_ATOMS: atom_id res chain seq x y z
N MET A 1 21.00 41.39 -45.50
CA MET A 1 21.50 40.36 -44.57
C MET A 1 20.29 39.88 -43.79
N SER A 2 20.11 38.57 -43.64
CA SER A 2 18.97 38.04 -42.88
C SER A 2 19.17 38.37 -41.40
N THR A 3 18.14 38.84 -40.69
CA THR A 3 18.24 39.08 -39.24
C THR A 3 18.47 37.76 -38.50
N THR A 4 19.14 37.75 -37.34
CA THR A 4 19.44 36.52 -36.59
C THR A 4 18.20 35.66 -36.32
N SER A 5 17.07 36.30 -36.00
CA SER A 5 15.76 35.64 -35.84
C SER A 5 15.21 35.04 -37.13
N GLU A 6 15.48 35.63 -38.30
CA GLU A 6 15.05 35.06 -39.58
C GLU A 6 15.78 33.75 -39.89
N LEU A 7 17.06 33.61 -39.49
CA LEU A 7 17.78 32.33 -39.64
C LEU A 7 17.08 31.21 -38.85
N PHE A 8 16.73 31.49 -37.59
CA PHE A 8 15.99 30.55 -36.75
C PHE A 8 14.61 30.23 -37.32
N TRP A 9 13.80 31.25 -37.65
CA TRP A 9 12.46 31.03 -38.20
C TRP A 9 12.48 30.40 -39.59
N LYS A 10 13.53 30.61 -40.38
CA LYS A 10 13.74 29.91 -41.65
C LYS A 10 14.02 28.42 -41.42
N ALA A 11 14.78 28.05 -40.38
CA ALA A 11 14.96 26.65 -40.00
C ALA A 11 13.63 26.03 -39.54
N MET A 12 12.91 26.72 -38.65
CA MET A 12 11.65 26.25 -38.07
C MET A 12 10.48 26.22 -39.07
N GLY A 13 10.48 27.11 -40.06
CA GLY A 13 9.42 27.23 -41.08
C GLY A 13 9.44 26.12 -42.14
N ARG A 14 10.44 25.22 -42.11
CA ARG A 14 10.57 24.07 -43.01
C ARG A 14 9.64 22.90 -42.65
N GLY A 15 8.81 23.06 -41.61
CA GLY A 15 7.98 22.00 -41.05
C GLY A 15 8.71 21.25 -39.92
N LEU A 16 8.45 19.96 -39.76
CA LEU A 16 9.10 19.15 -38.75
C LEU A 16 10.58 18.93 -39.14
N ILE A 17 11.52 19.42 -38.33
CA ILE A 17 12.97 19.24 -38.55
C ILE A 17 13.25 17.74 -38.62
N LYS A 18 13.73 17.29 -39.77
CA LYS A 18 14.02 15.87 -39.98
C LYS A 18 15.34 15.50 -39.31
N PRO A 19 15.45 14.28 -38.77
CA PRO A 19 16.73 13.73 -38.34
C PRO A 19 17.80 13.87 -39.44
N GLY A 20 18.94 14.50 -39.13
CA GLY A 20 20.06 14.68 -40.06
C GLY A 20 19.89 15.81 -41.09
N ASP A 21 18.95 16.74 -40.91
CA ASP A 21 18.79 17.90 -41.79
C ASP A 21 19.96 18.90 -41.65
N LYS A 22 20.99 18.71 -42.49
CA LYS A 22 22.21 19.53 -42.50
C LYS A 22 21.94 21.02 -42.75
N GLU A 23 20.91 21.38 -43.52
CA GLU A 23 20.61 22.78 -43.80
C GLU A 23 19.96 23.44 -42.59
N ALA A 24 19.03 22.75 -41.92
CA ALA A 24 18.46 23.20 -40.65
C ALA A 24 19.54 23.34 -39.57
N LEU A 25 20.47 22.38 -39.48
CA LEU A 25 21.59 22.41 -38.55
C LEU A 25 22.46 23.67 -38.75
N GLN A 26 22.86 23.96 -39.98
CA GLN A 26 23.66 25.15 -40.30
C GLN A 26 22.94 26.46 -39.96
N LEU A 27 21.64 26.55 -40.27
CA LEU A 27 20.83 27.73 -39.96
C LEU A 27 20.72 27.97 -38.45
N LEU A 28 20.48 26.90 -37.67
CA LEU A 28 20.35 26.99 -36.21
C LEU A 28 21.68 27.30 -35.53
N MET A 29 22.78 26.69 -35.96
CA MET A 29 24.12 27.02 -35.46
C MET A 29 24.51 28.46 -35.78
N GLY A 30 24.19 28.95 -36.98
CA GLY A 30 24.41 30.34 -37.38
C GLY A 30 23.60 31.32 -36.53
N ALA A 31 22.30 31.03 -36.30
CA ALA A 31 21.46 31.83 -35.42
C ALA A 31 22.01 31.88 -33.98
N ALA A 32 22.42 30.72 -33.44
CA ALA A 32 23.00 30.65 -32.11
C ALA A 32 24.31 31.45 -31.98
N SER A 33 25.20 31.38 -32.97
CA SER A 33 26.45 32.14 -32.96
C SER A 33 26.21 33.65 -32.86
N HIS A 34 25.32 34.18 -33.71
CA HIS A 34 24.99 35.61 -33.70
C HIS A 34 24.31 36.03 -32.40
N TRP A 35 23.42 35.20 -31.85
CA TRP A 35 22.80 35.51 -30.56
C TRP A 35 23.80 35.50 -29.40
N ARG A 36 24.82 34.63 -29.41
CA ARG A 36 25.91 34.68 -28.42
C ARG A 36 26.71 35.98 -28.52
N GLU A 37 27.02 36.42 -29.75
CA GLU A 37 27.72 37.70 -29.99
C GLU A 37 26.93 38.90 -29.47
N ASP A 38 25.61 38.85 -29.58
CA ASP A 38 24.68 39.87 -29.09
C ASP A 38 24.36 39.74 -27.57
N GLY A 39 24.95 38.76 -26.87
CA GLY A 39 24.66 38.48 -25.45
C GLY A 39 23.28 37.88 -25.17
N LYS A 40 22.55 37.44 -26.20
CA LYS A 40 21.23 36.81 -26.12
C LYS A 40 21.34 35.30 -25.89
N TYR A 41 21.88 34.93 -24.73
CA TYR A 41 22.22 33.53 -24.41
C TYR A 41 21.01 32.57 -24.40
N PHE A 42 19.83 33.00 -23.94
CA PHE A 42 18.64 32.13 -24.01
C PHE A 42 18.34 31.73 -25.46
N ASN A 43 18.32 32.71 -26.38
CA ASN A 43 17.98 32.46 -27.76
C ASN A 43 19.02 31.54 -28.43
N ALA A 44 20.30 31.73 -28.10
CA ALA A 44 21.37 30.84 -28.55
C ALA A 44 21.15 29.41 -28.07
N ALA A 45 20.86 29.22 -26.76
CA ALA A 45 20.58 27.92 -26.17
C ALA A 45 19.38 27.25 -26.85
N TYR A 46 18.31 28.01 -27.09
CA TYR A 46 17.07 27.55 -27.70
C TYR A 46 17.26 27.11 -29.16
N ALA A 47 18.10 27.82 -29.92
CA ALA A 47 18.53 27.38 -31.25
C ALA A 47 19.32 26.08 -31.20
N MET A 48 20.30 25.96 -30.30
CA MET A 48 21.11 24.74 -30.18
C MET A 48 20.30 23.53 -29.71
N SER A 49 19.35 23.71 -28.79
CA SER A 49 18.39 22.68 -28.39
C SER A 49 17.58 22.16 -29.59
N SER A 50 17.08 23.08 -30.41
CA SER A 50 16.39 22.70 -31.66
C SER A 50 17.34 22.04 -32.68
N ALA A 51 18.63 22.38 -32.68
CA ALA A 51 19.64 21.83 -33.57
C ALA A 51 19.99 20.36 -33.28
N VAL A 52 19.75 19.87 -32.06
CA VAL A 52 19.95 18.46 -31.69
C VAL A 52 19.18 17.52 -32.63
N HIS A 53 17.93 17.85 -32.94
CA HIS A 53 17.12 17.06 -33.88
C HIS A 53 17.70 17.09 -35.31
N ALA A 54 18.22 18.24 -35.75
CA ALA A 54 18.85 18.38 -37.06
C ALA A 54 20.18 17.63 -37.15
N ALA A 55 20.91 17.51 -36.03
CA ALA A 55 22.18 16.78 -35.92
C ALA A 55 22.00 15.25 -35.78
N TRP A 56 20.77 14.76 -35.62
CA TRP A 56 20.51 13.35 -35.35
C TRP A 56 21.14 12.41 -36.40
N GLY A 57 21.86 11.39 -35.92
CA GLY A 57 22.66 10.49 -36.76
C GLY A 57 24.15 10.87 -36.85
N ASP A 58 24.54 12.02 -36.29
CA ASP A 58 25.93 12.45 -36.11
C ASP A 58 26.19 12.70 -34.61
N GLU A 59 26.78 11.71 -33.94
CA GLU A 59 26.93 11.71 -32.47
C GLU A 59 27.79 12.88 -31.98
N GLU A 60 28.83 13.27 -32.73
CA GLU A 60 29.69 14.40 -32.37
C GLU A 60 28.91 15.71 -32.41
N HIS A 61 28.13 15.95 -33.47
CA HIS A 61 27.30 17.14 -33.59
C HIS A 61 26.15 17.17 -32.58
N VAL A 62 25.52 16.02 -32.30
CA VAL A 62 24.49 15.92 -31.25
C VAL A 62 25.06 16.33 -29.89
N ASN A 63 26.19 15.75 -29.50
CA ASN A 63 26.84 16.05 -28.22
C ASN A 63 27.31 17.51 -28.13
N SER A 64 27.82 18.06 -29.23
CA SER A 64 28.22 19.47 -29.33
C SER A 64 27.00 20.40 -29.18
N CYS A 65 25.88 20.10 -29.83
CA CYS A 65 24.66 20.89 -29.71
C CYS A 65 24.07 20.87 -28.30
N ILE A 66 24.02 19.70 -27.66
CA ILE A 66 23.56 19.56 -26.27
C ILE A 66 24.46 20.36 -25.33
N SER A 67 25.79 20.18 -25.44
CA SER A 67 26.75 20.86 -24.57
C SER A 67 26.66 22.38 -24.71
N ALA A 68 26.53 22.89 -25.94
CA ALA A 68 26.37 24.30 -26.21
C ALA A 68 25.04 24.84 -25.64
N ALA A 69 23.93 24.13 -25.82
CA ALA A 69 22.64 24.52 -25.25
C ALA A 69 22.70 24.63 -23.72
N LEU A 70 23.29 23.64 -23.05
CA LEU A 70 23.44 23.64 -21.58
C LEU A 70 24.29 24.83 -21.09
N GLN A 71 25.42 25.10 -21.76
CA GLN A 71 26.29 26.23 -21.41
C GLN A 71 25.60 27.58 -21.63
N ASP A 72 24.88 27.73 -22.74
CA ASP A 72 24.18 28.97 -23.05
C ASP A 72 23.01 29.22 -22.08
N TYR A 73 22.24 28.18 -21.69
CA TYR A 73 21.21 28.35 -20.66
C TYR A 73 21.83 28.73 -19.30
N GLN A 74 22.95 28.11 -18.92
CA GLN A 74 23.68 28.48 -17.71
C GLN A 74 24.10 29.95 -17.75
N HIS A 75 24.76 30.38 -18.82
CA HIS A 75 25.19 31.78 -18.97
C HIS A 75 24.01 32.74 -18.94
N CYS A 76 22.86 32.37 -19.51
CA CYS A 76 21.66 33.19 -19.42
C CYS A 76 21.21 33.39 -17.97
N VAL A 77 21.17 32.31 -17.17
CA VAL A 77 20.77 32.38 -15.75
C VAL A 77 21.76 33.23 -14.93
N GLU A 78 23.05 33.17 -15.25
CA GLU A 78 24.12 33.92 -14.58
C GLU A 78 24.18 35.41 -14.98
N ALA A 79 23.86 35.73 -16.25
CA ALA A 79 23.99 37.08 -16.80
C ALA A 79 22.73 37.93 -16.63
N GLN A 80 21.54 37.33 -16.68
CA GLN A 80 20.27 38.05 -16.57
C GLN A 80 19.88 38.34 -15.12
N ASP A 81 19.05 39.38 -14.92
CA ASP A 81 18.47 39.67 -13.60
C ASP A 81 17.70 38.45 -13.07
N SER A 82 17.90 38.13 -11.79
CA SER A 82 17.33 36.91 -11.19
C SER A 82 15.81 36.88 -11.16
N CYS A 83 15.16 38.04 -11.28
CA CYS A 83 13.71 38.20 -11.34
C CYS A 83 13.19 38.40 -12.78
N SER A 84 14.05 38.34 -13.80
CA SER A 84 13.63 38.45 -15.20
C SER A 84 12.95 37.19 -15.71
N HIS A 85 11.97 37.36 -16.61
CA HIS A 85 11.27 36.25 -17.24
C HIS A 85 12.17 35.40 -18.14
N GLU A 86 13.19 36.00 -18.76
CA GLU A 86 14.18 35.27 -19.55
C GLU A 86 14.99 34.30 -18.68
N SER A 87 15.41 34.73 -17.47
CA SER A 87 16.10 33.86 -16.51
C SER A 87 15.22 32.70 -16.05
N PHE A 88 13.91 32.93 -15.85
CA PHE A 88 12.97 31.86 -15.50
C PHE A 88 12.74 30.87 -16.64
N ALA A 89 12.57 31.37 -17.86
CA ALA A 89 12.49 30.53 -19.05
C ALA A 89 13.76 29.68 -19.20
N ALA A 90 14.94 30.28 -18.98
CA ALA A 90 16.22 29.59 -19.03
C ALA A 90 16.30 28.44 -18.01
N LEU A 91 15.95 28.66 -16.75
CA LEU A 91 15.93 27.62 -15.71
C LEU A 91 15.06 26.42 -16.10
N ILE A 92 13.86 26.66 -16.62
CA ILE A 92 12.97 25.58 -17.08
C ILE A 92 13.57 24.82 -18.24
N LYS A 93 13.98 25.55 -19.28
CA LYS A 93 14.49 24.92 -20.50
C LYS A 93 15.77 24.16 -20.21
N TRP A 94 16.66 24.71 -19.39
CA TRP A 94 17.85 24.02 -18.90
C TRP A 94 17.51 22.70 -18.20
N SER A 95 16.50 22.70 -17.32
CA SER A 95 16.04 21.49 -16.64
C SER A 95 15.46 20.44 -17.60
N ALA A 96 14.93 20.87 -18.76
CA ALA A 96 14.35 20.00 -19.78
C ALA A 96 15.39 19.43 -20.76
N GLU A 97 16.54 20.09 -20.97
CA GLU A 97 17.62 19.59 -21.83
C GLU A 97 18.27 18.30 -21.30
N PHE A 98 18.17 18.07 -19.98
CA PHE A 98 18.63 16.84 -19.36
C PHE A 98 17.66 15.69 -19.61
N LEU A 99 17.61 15.20 -20.85
CA LEU A 99 16.86 13.99 -21.20
C LEU A 99 17.67 12.73 -20.83
N PRO A 100 17.15 11.84 -19.96
CA PRO A 100 17.89 10.67 -19.47
C PRO A 100 18.37 9.71 -20.57
N ILE A 101 17.76 9.74 -21.75
CA ILE A 101 18.11 8.89 -22.90
C ILE A 101 19.52 9.17 -23.46
N TYR A 102 20.10 10.34 -23.19
CA TYR A 102 21.43 10.72 -23.67
C TYR A 102 22.55 10.40 -22.69
N TYR A 103 22.23 9.87 -21.50
CA TYR A 103 23.21 9.72 -20.42
C TYR A 103 23.26 8.28 -19.90
N SER A 104 24.48 7.84 -19.56
CA SER A 104 24.71 6.54 -18.93
C SER A 104 24.02 6.44 -17.57
N GLU A 105 23.65 5.22 -17.16
CA GLU A 105 23.01 4.96 -15.85
C GLU A 105 23.77 5.62 -14.67
N SER A 106 25.10 5.56 -14.69
CA SER A 106 25.97 6.16 -13.66
C SER A 106 25.84 7.68 -13.51
N LYS A 107 25.30 8.39 -14.51
CA LYS A 107 25.13 9.85 -14.48
C LYS A 107 23.69 10.28 -14.20
N LYS A 108 22.70 9.38 -14.34
CA LYS A 108 21.28 9.72 -14.23
C LYS A 108 20.90 10.27 -12.85
N ALA A 109 21.39 9.65 -11.78
CA ALA A 109 21.10 10.11 -10.42
C ALA A 109 21.58 11.55 -10.17
N GLY A 110 22.82 11.86 -10.59
CA GLY A 110 23.37 13.22 -10.46
C GLY A 110 22.60 14.25 -11.31
N ILE A 111 22.15 13.85 -12.49
CA ILE A 111 21.34 14.69 -13.37
C ILE A 111 19.96 14.99 -12.78
N LEU A 112 19.28 13.97 -12.22
CA LEU A 112 18.00 14.16 -11.56
C LEU A 112 18.13 15.10 -10.36
N GLN A 113 19.21 14.97 -9.58
CA GLN A 113 19.48 15.87 -8.47
C GLN A 113 19.72 17.32 -8.94
N PHE A 114 20.51 17.51 -10.00
CA PHE A 114 20.74 18.83 -10.58
C PHE A 114 19.46 19.44 -11.14
N LYS A 115 18.62 18.64 -11.79
CA LYS A 115 17.31 19.08 -12.27
C LYS A 115 16.42 19.57 -11.12
N LYS A 116 16.42 18.85 -9.99
CA LYS A 116 15.70 19.27 -8.77
C LYS A 116 16.23 20.60 -8.23
N SER A 117 17.54 20.82 -8.21
CA SER A 117 18.09 22.10 -7.74
C SER A 117 17.70 23.29 -8.63
N LEU A 118 17.59 23.09 -9.96
CA LEU A 118 17.09 24.14 -10.86
C LEU A 118 15.61 24.48 -10.60
N TRP A 119 14.79 23.47 -10.29
CA TRP A 119 13.39 23.67 -9.94
C TRP A 119 13.22 24.36 -8.58
N GLU A 120 14.06 24.00 -7.61
CA GLU A 120 14.12 24.64 -6.30
C GLU A 120 14.47 26.12 -6.43
N GLU A 121 15.52 26.43 -7.20
CA GLU A 121 15.93 27.80 -7.49
C GLU A 121 14.81 28.60 -8.17
N LEU A 122 14.16 28.03 -9.19
CA LEU A 122 13.04 28.68 -9.85
C LEU A 122 11.88 28.96 -8.88
N GLY A 123 11.51 27.98 -8.06
CA GLY A 123 10.44 28.13 -7.07
C GLY A 123 10.73 29.24 -6.06
N GLN A 124 11.97 29.30 -5.55
CA GLN A 124 12.41 30.33 -4.62
C GLN A 124 12.47 31.73 -5.26
N ARG A 125 12.97 31.83 -6.50
CA ARG A 125 12.99 33.11 -7.23
C ARG A 125 11.57 33.61 -7.50
N LEU A 126 10.64 32.75 -7.93
CA LEU A 126 9.23 33.11 -8.12
C LEU A 126 8.60 33.64 -6.82
N LEU A 127 8.81 32.93 -5.71
CA LEU A 127 8.31 33.34 -4.40
C LEU A 127 8.88 34.68 -3.94
N THR A 128 10.19 34.87 -4.10
CA THR A 128 10.90 36.06 -3.62
C THR A 128 10.62 37.29 -4.47
N CYS A 129 10.71 37.16 -5.80
CA CYS A 129 10.56 38.27 -6.74
C CYS A 129 9.10 38.70 -6.91
N TYR A 130 8.16 37.75 -6.92
CA TYR A 130 6.77 38.01 -7.31
C TYR A 130 5.72 37.75 -6.22
N GLY A 131 6.14 37.32 -5.02
CA GLY A 131 5.23 37.02 -3.91
C GLY A 131 4.41 38.22 -3.40
N ASN A 132 4.82 39.45 -3.70
CA ASN A 132 4.10 40.69 -3.38
C ASN A 132 3.59 41.43 -4.64
N SER A 133 3.70 40.83 -5.82
CA SER A 133 3.26 41.47 -7.05
C SER A 133 1.73 41.50 -7.16
N SER A 134 1.20 42.38 -8.01
CA SER A 134 -0.25 42.40 -8.35
C SER A 134 -0.73 41.11 -9.02
N HIS A 135 0.19 40.27 -9.50
CA HIS A 135 -0.09 38.99 -10.17
C HIS A 135 0.46 37.81 -9.36
N ALA A 136 0.63 37.95 -8.04
CA ALA A 136 1.18 36.89 -7.18
C ALA A 136 0.45 35.55 -7.33
N GLU A 137 -0.89 35.54 -7.47
CA GLU A 137 -1.66 34.31 -7.67
C GLU A 137 -1.19 33.52 -8.90
N ASN A 138 -0.78 34.21 -9.97
CA ASN A 138 -0.28 33.57 -11.18
C ASN A 138 1.13 33.02 -10.98
N TYR A 139 2.07 33.82 -10.48
CA TYR A 139 3.44 33.33 -10.27
C TYR A 139 3.52 32.22 -9.20
N LEU A 140 2.67 32.30 -8.18
CA LEU A 140 2.74 31.40 -7.04
C LEU A 140 1.81 30.19 -7.15
N VAL A 141 0.64 30.28 -7.80
CA VAL A 141 -0.37 29.19 -7.79
C VAL A 141 -0.75 28.68 -9.18
N ARG A 142 -1.08 29.55 -10.14
CA ARG A 142 -1.63 29.13 -11.46
C ARG A 142 -0.58 28.94 -12.56
N GLY A 143 0.57 29.57 -12.43
CA GLY A 143 1.59 29.73 -13.46
C GLY A 143 1.25 30.83 -14.46
N ILE A 144 2.16 31.03 -15.43
CA ILE A 144 2.07 32.07 -16.46
C ILE A 144 2.49 31.52 -17.83
N LEU A 145 2.13 32.24 -18.89
CA LEU A 145 2.66 31.99 -20.23
C LEU A 145 3.68 33.09 -20.54
N LEU A 146 4.86 32.70 -21.01
CA LEU A 146 5.89 33.61 -21.46
C LEU A 146 5.92 33.61 -22.99
N GLU A 147 5.76 34.78 -23.60
CA GLU A 147 5.75 34.94 -25.06
C GLU A 147 6.96 35.75 -25.53
N SER A 148 7.59 35.32 -26.62
CA SER A 148 8.68 36.06 -27.26
C SER A 148 8.72 35.81 -28.77
N ASP A 149 9.04 36.86 -29.53
CA ASP A 149 9.39 36.79 -30.95
C ASP A 149 10.88 36.50 -31.18
N LEU A 150 11.64 36.27 -30.09
CA LEU A 150 13.10 36.11 -30.04
C LEU A 150 13.89 37.36 -30.51
N GLN A 151 13.22 38.52 -30.56
CA GLN A 151 13.84 39.81 -30.81
C GLN A 151 13.76 40.71 -29.58
N ARG A 152 12.60 40.72 -28.91
CA ARG A 152 12.28 41.51 -27.72
C ARG A 152 12.34 40.68 -26.44
N ASP A 153 12.21 41.39 -25.31
CA ASP A 153 12.09 40.78 -23.99
C ASP A 153 10.85 39.89 -23.91
N TRP A 154 10.88 38.94 -22.97
CA TRP A 154 9.79 38.01 -22.72
C TRP A 154 8.60 38.72 -22.07
N GLU A 155 7.42 38.58 -22.67
CA GLU A 155 6.19 39.17 -22.15
C GLU A 155 5.35 38.11 -21.42
N PRO A 156 5.00 38.32 -20.13
CA PRO A 156 4.13 37.40 -19.41
C PRO A 156 2.66 37.66 -19.73
N SER A 157 1.89 36.59 -19.85
CA SER A 157 0.43 36.63 -19.79
C SER A 157 -0.10 35.77 -18.64
N PHE A 158 -1.23 36.22 -18.08
CA PHE A 158 -1.78 35.76 -16.81
C PHE A 158 -3.10 35.03 -17.04
N PRO A 159 -3.08 33.71 -17.28
CA PRO A 159 -4.31 32.95 -17.46
C PRO A 159 -5.09 32.87 -16.14
N ILE A 160 -6.40 32.76 -16.26
CA ILE A 160 -7.31 32.56 -15.13
C ILE A 160 -7.37 31.09 -14.66
N PHE A 161 -6.71 30.19 -15.39
CA PHE A 161 -6.59 28.75 -15.10
C PHE A 161 -5.13 28.35 -14.92
N GLU A 162 -4.92 27.16 -14.36
CA GLU A 162 -3.58 26.57 -14.24
C GLU A 162 -2.96 26.31 -15.62
N VAL A 163 -1.71 26.75 -15.79
CA VAL A 163 -0.93 26.41 -16.99
C VAL A 163 -0.38 25.00 -16.85
N ARG A 164 -0.39 24.27 -17.96
CA ARG A 164 0.22 22.94 -18.01
C ARG A 164 1.73 23.04 -17.98
N TRP A 165 2.34 22.22 -17.15
CA TRP A 165 3.78 22.17 -17.00
C TRP A 165 4.48 21.82 -18.31
N GLY A 166 5.45 22.65 -18.72
CA GLY A 166 6.39 22.32 -19.79
C GLY A 166 5.79 22.29 -21.20
N GLU A 167 4.53 22.70 -21.38
CA GLU A 167 3.99 22.90 -22.72
C GLU A 167 4.65 24.11 -23.39
N GLU A 168 5.03 23.91 -24.65
CA GLU A 168 5.60 24.94 -25.51
C GLU A 168 4.80 24.98 -26.80
N ARG A 169 4.48 26.18 -27.25
CA ARG A 169 3.78 26.42 -28.52
C ARG A 169 4.62 27.32 -29.40
N ARG A 170 4.72 26.96 -30.68
CA ARG A 170 5.40 27.74 -31.71
C ARG A 170 4.39 28.09 -32.79
N GLY A 171 4.29 29.36 -33.16
CA GLY A 171 3.39 29.78 -34.21
C GLY A 171 3.49 31.25 -34.54
N LYS A 172 3.29 31.61 -35.82
CA LYS A 172 3.26 33.00 -36.31
C LYS A 172 4.50 33.84 -35.93
N GLY A 173 5.67 33.21 -35.80
CA GLY A 173 6.91 33.88 -35.42
C GLY A 173 7.05 34.17 -33.91
N VAL A 174 6.23 33.54 -33.08
CA VAL A 174 6.26 33.65 -31.62
C VAL A 174 6.47 32.27 -31.00
N VAL A 175 7.22 32.26 -29.91
CA VAL A 175 7.37 31.14 -28.99
C VAL A 175 6.60 31.46 -27.71
N THR A 176 5.75 30.54 -27.27
CA THR A 176 5.07 30.59 -25.99
C THR A 176 5.55 29.44 -25.11
N ILE A 177 6.05 29.73 -23.92
CA ILE A 177 6.49 28.75 -22.93
C ILE A 177 5.59 28.85 -21.70
N ASN A 178 5.03 27.73 -21.26
CA ASN A 178 4.31 27.68 -20.00
C ASN A 178 5.31 27.61 -18.82
N LEU A 179 5.25 28.59 -17.93
CA LEU A 179 6.02 28.61 -16.68
C LEU A 179 5.12 28.07 -15.53
N PRO A 180 5.47 26.93 -14.88
CA PRO A 180 4.72 26.45 -13.74
C PRO A 180 4.87 27.43 -12.57
N SER A 181 3.88 27.40 -11.69
CA SER A 181 3.87 28.20 -10.47
C SER A 181 4.87 27.69 -9.42
N ALA A 182 5.26 28.55 -8.48
CA ALA A 182 6.04 28.14 -7.31
C ALA A 182 5.40 26.98 -6.53
N PHE A 183 4.08 27.00 -6.31
CA PHE A 183 3.35 25.93 -5.61
C PHE A 183 3.58 24.55 -6.26
N HIS A 184 3.32 24.44 -7.56
CA HIS A 184 3.53 23.21 -8.31
C HIS A 184 4.98 22.73 -8.30
N LEU A 185 5.96 23.64 -8.36
CA LEU A 185 7.38 23.30 -8.25
C LEU A 185 7.69 22.67 -6.88
N PHE A 186 7.24 23.30 -5.79
CA PHE A 186 7.45 22.77 -4.44
C PHE A 186 6.75 21.43 -4.21
N VAL A 187 5.52 21.26 -4.70
CA VAL A 187 4.80 19.97 -4.66
C VAL A 187 5.58 18.89 -5.43
N ALA A 188 6.08 19.19 -6.63
CA ALA A 188 6.86 18.23 -7.43
C ALA A 188 8.17 17.82 -6.73
N LEU A 189 8.81 18.77 -6.04
CA LEU A 189 10.02 18.56 -5.25
C LEU A 189 9.77 17.80 -3.94
N GLY A 190 8.52 17.73 -3.46
CA GLY A 190 8.19 17.23 -2.12
C GLY A 190 8.49 18.23 -1.00
N ASP A 191 8.74 19.51 -1.34
CA ASP A 191 8.90 20.60 -0.37
C ASP A 191 7.52 21.11 0.07
N TYR A 192 6.86 20.33 0.93
CA TYR A 192 5.53 20.68 1.42
C TYR A 192 5.53 21.92 2.32
N GLN A 193 6.66 22.28 2.94
CA GLN A 193 6.80 23.52 3.72
C GLN A 193 6.84 24.74 2.80
N GLY A 194 7.61 24.70 1.72
CA GLY A 194 7.61 25.74 0.69
C GLY A 194 6.23 25.89 0.03
N ALA A 195 5.55 24.78 -0.26
CA ALA A 195 4.18 24.81 -0.78
C ALA A 195 3.18 25.41 0.25
N GLN A 196 3.35 25.12 1.54
CA GLN A 196 2.52 25.70 2.61
C GLN A 196 2.73 27.22 2.74
N ALA A 197 3.96 27.71 2.60
CA ALA A 197 4.24 29.15 2.58
C ALA A 197 3.52 29.87 1.41
N VAL A 198 3.37 29.20 0.26
CA VAL A 198 2.57 29.71 -0.85
C VAL A 198 1.07 29.73 -0.50
N ILE A 199 0.55 28.67 0.12
CA ILE A 199 -0.86 28.61 0.56
C ILE A 199 -1.21 29.76 1.50
N GLU A 200 -0.32 30.06 2.45
CA GLU A 200 -0.53 31.15 3.42
C GLU A 200 -0.50 32.53 2.78
N ARG A 201 0.27 32.69 1.70
CA ARG A 201 0.41 33.96 0.99
C ARG A 201 -0.73 34.22 -0.01
N CYS A 202 -1.27 33.18 -0.63
CA CYS A 202 -2.33 33.27 -1.62
C CYS A 202 -3.50 32.31 -1.29
N PRO A 203 -4.17 32.46 -0.12
CA PRO A 203 -5.15 31.48 0.36
C PRO A 203 -6.36 31.30 -0.57
N ASP A 204 -6.76 32.37 -1.25
CA ASP A 204 -7.96 32.42 -2.10
C ASP A 204 -7.69 32.00 -3.56
N ALA A 205 -6.42 31.79 -3.93
CA ALA A 205 -6.04 31.46 -5.31
C ALA A 205 -6.34 30.01 -5.73
N PHE A 206 -6.61 29.13 -4.75
CA PHE A 206 -6.84 27.69 -4.94
C PHE A 206 -8.31 27.40 -5.27
N THR A 207 -8.72 27.74 -6.48
CA THR A 207 -10.14 27.75 -6.88
C THR A 207 -10.57 26.50 -7.64
N THR A 208 -9.68 25.85 -8.37
CA THR A 208 -10.00 24.64 -9.14
C THR A 208 -10.06 23.40 -8.22
N PRO A 209 -10.79 22.34 -8.60
CA PRO A 209 -10.76 21.05 -7.90
C PRO A 209 -9.32 20.53 -7.65
N GLY A 210 -8.46 20.58 -8.67
CA GLY A 210 -7.05 20.18 -8.56
C GLY A 210 -6.25 20.99 -7.54
N LEU A 211 -6.35 22.32 -7.58
CA LEU A 211 -5.67 23.19 -6.61
C LEU A 211 -6.21 23.02 -5.19
N ARG A 212 -7.53 22.88 -5.02
CA ARG A 212 -8.13 22.60 -3.70
C ARG A 212 -7.63 21.27 -3.15
N GLY A 213 -7.57 20.24 -4.00
CA GLY A 213 -7.03 18.93 -3.67
C GLY A 213 -5.59 19.00 -3.19
N TRP A 214 -4.71 19.62 -3.98
CA TRP A 214 -3.29 19.77 -3.61
C TRP A 214 -3.08 20.66 -2.39
N ARG A 215 -3.88 21.72 -2.21
CA ARG A 215 -3.83 22.55 -1.00
C ARG A 215 -4.11 21.74 0.25
N ALA A 216 -5.15 20.90 0.22
CA ALA A 216 -5.50 20.03 1.34
C ALA A 216 -4.42 18.95 1.56
N ALA A 217 -3.91 18.35 0.48
CA ALA A 217 -2.83 17.37 0.56
C ALA A 217 -1.56 17.92 1.22
N VAL A 218 -1.11 19.12 0.80
CA VAL A 218 0.05 19.81 1.40
C VAL A 218 -0.15 20.00 2.90
N ARG A 219 -1.33 20.43 3.33
CA ARG A 219 -1.65 20.57 4.77
C ARG A 219 -1.58 19.24 5.50
N GLY A 220 -2.02 18.15 4.88
CA GLY A 220 -1.90 16.80 5.46
C GLY A 220 -0.45 16.33 5.60
N PHE A 221 0.43 16.67 4.65
CA PHE A 221 1.86 16.38 4.78
C PHE A 221 2.58 17.24 5.82
N VAL A 222 2.15 18.50 6.01
CA VAL A 222 2.77 19.43 6.97
C VAL A 222 2.27 19.22 8.40
N LYS A 223 1.04 18.75 8.57
CA LYS A 223 0.39 18.57 9.87
C LYS A 223 -0.06 17.12 10.07
N PRO A 224 0.79 16.25 10.63
CA PRO A 224 0.48 14.83 10.84
C PRO A 224 -0.82 14.59 11.61
N ASP A 225 -1.10 15.41 12.64
CA ASP A 225 -2.30 15.27 13.48
C ASP A 225 -3.61 15.57 12.74
N GLU A 226 -3.56 16.32 11.63
CA GLU A 226 -4.71 16.62 10.76
C GLU A 226 -4.67 15.77 9.47
N ALA A 227 -3.68 14.89 9.31
CA ALA A 227 -3.45 14.19 8.05
C ALA A 227 -4.66 13.34 7.59
N PRO A 228 -5.38 12.60 8.46
CA PRO A 228 -6.56 11.85 8.04
C PRO A 228 -7.61 12.72 7.36
N GLU A 229 -8.03 13.82 8.00
CA GLU A 229 -9.07 14.70 7.49
C GLU A 229 -8.60 15.49 6.26
N ARG A 230 -7.33 15.92 6.25
CA ARG A 230 -6.76 16.70 5.14
C ARG A 230 -6.57 15.87 3.88
N PHE A 231 -6.17 14.61 4.00
CA PHE A 231 -6.10 13.71 2.85
C PHE A 231 -7.48 13.31 2.34
N ASP A 232 -8.49 13.19 3.22
CA ASP A 232 -9.87 12.98 2.77
C ASP A 232 -10.45 14.22 2.05
N GLU A 233 -10.21 15.42 2.61
CA GLU A 233 -10.54 16.70 1.96
C GLU A 233 -9.88 16.78 0.57
N ALA A 234 -8.60 16.39 0.46
CA ALA A 234 -7.89 16.35 -0.81
C ALA A 234 -8.55 15.39 -1.80
N ALA A 235 -8.84 14.16 -1.35
CA ALA A 235 -9.44 13.14 -2.18
C ALA A 235 -10.80 13.55 -2.74
N ASN A 236 -11.63 14.18 -1.90
CA ASN A 236 -12.96 14.65 -2.28
C ASN A 236 -12.87 15.83 -3.26
N ALA A 237 -11.97 16.78 -3.02
CA ALA A 237 -11.73 17.88 -3.95
C ALA A 237 -11.26 17.40 -5.33
N PHE A 238 -10.37 16.41 -5.39
CA PHE A 238 -9.97 15.81 -6.68
C PHE A 238 -11.09 15.05 -7.38
N ALA A 239 -11.99 14.40 -6.62
CA ALA A 239 -13.14 13.68 -7.17
C ALA A 239 -14.18 14.61 -7.81
N GLU A 240 -14.21 15.88 -7.42
CA GLU A 240 -15.09 16.90 -8.02
C GLU A 240 -14.62 17.36 -9.41
N ASP A 241 -13.40 17.01 -9.85
CA ASP A 241 -12.89 17.42 -11.15
C ASP A 241 -13.65 16.71 -12.28
N CYS A 242 -14.43 17.47 -13.04
CA CYS A 242 -15.24 16.97 -14.13
C CYS A 242 -14.87 17.65 -15.46
N PRO A 243 -15.15 17.00 -16.61
CA PRO A 243 -14.89 17.59 -17.91
C PRO A 243 -15.54 18.98 -18.02
N PRO A 244 -14.75 20.04 -18.30
CA PRO A 244 -15.28 21.39 -18.37
C PRO A 244 -16.13 21.60 -19.62
N SER A 245 -16.87 22.71 -19.64
CA SER A 245 -17.63 23.12 -20.83
C SER A 245 -16.72 23.31 -22.05
N LYS A 246 -17.28 23.26 -23.26
CA LYS A 246 -16.49 23.44 -24.49
C LYS A 246 -15.82 24.81 -24.55
N GLU A 247 -16.52 25.84 -24.09
CA GLU A 247 -16.05 27.22 -24.02
C GLU A 247 -14.86 27.33 -23.05
N GLU A 248 -14.96 26.68 -21.89
CA GLU A 248 -13.89 26.63 -20.90
C GLU A 248 -12.69 25.78 -21.37
N LEU A 249 -12.94 24.66 -22.05
CA LEU A 249 -11.87 23.87 -22.70
C LEU A 249 -11.05 24.74 -23.65
N ILE A 250 -11.70 25.56 -24.49
CA ILE A 250 -11.01 26.46 -25.42
C ILE A 250 -10.14 27.47 -24.65
N GLN A 251 -10.67 28.05 -23.56
CA GLN A 251 -9.91 28.99 -22.72
C GLN A 251 -8.72 28.32 -22.01
N ARG A 252 -8.85 27.03 -21.65
CA ARG A 252 -7.79 26.21 -21.05
C ARG A 252 -6.76 25.68 -22.06
N GLY A 253 -6.86 26.05 -23.34
CA GLY A 253 -5.94 25.58 -24.39
C GLY A 253 -6.34 24.24 -25.02
N GLY A 254 -7.59 23.80 -24.83
CA GLY A 254 -8.24 22.75 -25.60
C GLY A 254 -8.18 21.35 -24.99
N SER A 255 -7.86 21.19 -23.71
CA SER A 255 -7.66 19.87 -23.12
C SER A 255 -7.99 19.77 -21.63
N TRP A 256 -8.47 18.59 -21.23
CA TRP A 256 -8.74 18.16 -19.85
C TRP A 256 -8.28 16.72 -19.68
N SER A 257 -7.91 16.32 -18.47
CA SER A 257 -7.50 14.95 -18.13
C SER A 257 -8.20 14.48 -16.86
N SER A 258 -8.53 13.19 -16.81
CA SER A 258 -9.12 12.55 -15.62
C SER A 258 -8.08 12.21 -14.54
N ILE A 259 -6.87 12.77 -14.58
CA ILE A 259 -5.79 12.41 -13.65
C ILE A 259 -6.17 12.68 -12.19
N ASN A 260 -6.92 13.74 -11.94
CA ASN A 260 -7.39 14.07 -10.60
C ASN A 260 -8.35 13.00 -10.06
N THR A 261 -9.33 12.57 -10.87
CA THR A 261 -10.33 11.57 -10.45
C THR A 261 -9.76 10.16 -10.40
N ASP A 262 -8.98 9.78 -11.41
CA ASP A 262 -8.59 8.39 -11.64
C ASP A 262 -7.33 8.01 -10.86
N LEU A 263 -6.48 8.98 -10.51
CA LEU A 263 -5.21 8.78 -9.81
C LEU A 263 -5.16 9.49 -8.45
N TRP A 264 -5.23 10.83 -8.43
CA TRP A 264 -4.95 11.59 -7.20
C TRP A 264 -6.02 11.40 -6.13
N SER A 265 -7.31 11.38 -6.50
CA SER A 265 -8.40 11.13 -5.55
C SER A 265 -8.21 9.79 -4.84
N LYS A 266 -7.94 8.73 -5.60
CA LYS A 266 -7.69 7.38 -5.08
C LYS A 266 -6.46 7.31 -4.18
N TYR A 267 -5.35 7.91 -4.62
CA TYR A 267 -4.12 7.98 -3.85
C TYR A 267 -4.36 8.65 -2.49
N PHE A 268 -5.04 9.79 -2.45
CA PHE A 268 -5.29 10.49 -1.20
C PHE A 268 -6.34 9.83 -0.31
N ARG A 269 -7.35 9.13 -0.87
CA ARG A 269 -8.22 8.25 -0.06
C ARG A 269 -7.42 7.20 0.67
N SER A 270 -6.47 6.58 -0.03
CA SER A 270 -5.57 5.58 0.58
C SER A 270 -4.69 6.17 1.67
N ARG A 271 -4.11 7.36 1.42
CA ARG A 271 -3.30 8.08 2.42
C ARG A 271 -4.11 8.46 3.64
N SER A 272 -5.36 8.89 3.46
CA SER A 272 -6.28 9.18 4.57
C SER A 272 -6.51 7.94 5.42
N ALA A 273 -6.91 6.81 4.82
CA ALA A 273 -7.13 5.57 5.55
C ALA A 273 -5.88 5.09 6.31
N LEU A 274 -4.69 5.21 5.70
CA LEU A 274 -3.43 4.85 6.34
C LEU A 274 -3.08 5.78 7.52
N ALA A 275 -3.33 7.09 7.38
CA ALA A 275 -3.15 8.04 8.48
C ALA A 275 -4.16 7.79 9.62
N THR A 276 -5.39 7.42 9.30
CA THR A 276 -6.39 7.00 10.30
C THR A 276 -5.92 5.75 11.05
N ALA A 277 -5.25 4.81 10.37
CA ALA A 277 -4.75 3.59 11.01
C ALA A 277 -3.71 3.87 12.11
N VAL A 278 -2.95 4.96 11.99
CA VAL A 278 -2.05 5.45 13.03
C VAL A 278 -2.83 5.94 14.26
N CYS A 279 -3.94 6.64 14.03
CA CYS A 279 -4.79 7.20 15.09
C CYS A 279 -5.68 6.14 15.75
N GLU A 280 -6.04 5.08 15.02
CA GLU A 280 -6.96 4.02 15.44
C GLU A 280 -6.32 2.61 15.32
N PRO A 281 -5.34 2.24 16.18
CA PRO A 281 -4.61 0.98 16.05
C PRO A 281 -5.48 -0.27 16.09
N ASN A 282 -6.60 -0.22 16.82
CA ASN A 282 -7.55 -1.34 16.92
C ASN A 282 -8.26 -1.67 15.58
N ARG A 283 -8.23 -0.75 14.62
CA ARG A 283 -8.83 -0.91 13.28
C ARG A 283 -7.79 -1.00 12.17
N VAL A 284 -6.52 -1.24 12.51
CA VAL A 284 -5.42 -1.22 11.54
C VAL A 284 -5.64 -2.15 10.34
N LYS A 285 -6.16 -3.37 10.57
CA LYS A 285 -6.46 -4.33 9.48
C LYS A 285 -7.50 -3.79 8.50
N GLU A 286 -8.62 -3.31 9.03
CA GLU A 286 -9.69 -2.71 8.24
C GLU A 286 -9.19 -1.49 7.45
N LEU A 287 -8.41 -0.62 8.09
CA LEU A 287 -7.96 0.64 7.49
C LEU A 287 -6.85 0.44 6.45
N VAL A 288 -5.93 -0.49 6.66
CA VAL A 288 -4.92 -0.86 5.65
C VAL A 288 -5.58 -1.57 4.46
N ARG A 289 -6.57 -2.45 4.69
CA ARG A 289 -7.39 -3.02 3.60
C ARG A 289 -8.07 -1.92 2.81
N THR A 290 -8.74 -0.98 3.49
CA THR A 290 -9.37 0.20 2.88
C THR A 290 -8.38 1.00 2.04
N ALA A 291 -7.16 1.20 2.56
CA ALA A 291 -6.09 1.89 1.85
C ALA A 291 -5.64 1.15 0.59
N ALA A 292 -5.54 -0.19 0.64
CA ALA A 292 -5.17 -1.03 -0.51
C ALA A 292 -6.26 -1.07 -1.59
N GLU A 293 -7.53 -1.13 -1.19
CA GLU A 293 -8.68 -1.06 -2.10
C GLU A 293 -8.78 0.30 -2.80
N ALA A 294 -8.54 1.40 -2.07
CA ALA A 294 -8.63 2.74 -2.62
C ALA A 294 -7.69 2.98 -3.81
N VAL A 295 -6.50 2.36 -3.82
CA VAL A 295 -5.52 2.48 -4.92
C VAL A 295 -5.76 1.49 -6.07
N GLN A 296 -6.75 0.61 -5.99
CA GLN A 296 -7.06 -0.29 -7.10
C GLN A 296 -7.52 0.47 -8.36
N GLY A 297 -7.11 -0.04 -9.51
CA GLY A 297 -7.36 0.58 -10.80
C GLY A 297 -6.46 1.77 -11.11
N THR A 298 -5.41 2.01 -10.31
CA THR A 298 -4.32 2.94 -10.64
C THR A 298 -3.17 2.25 -11.39
N GLU A 299 -3.26 0.94 -11.62
CA GLU A 299 -2.31 0.14 -12.40
C GLU A 299 -2.32 0.49 -13.90
N TYR A 300 -3.44 1.04 -14.37
CA TYR A 300 -3.69 1.31 -15.78
C TYR A 300 -4.16 2.76 -15.95
N GLY A 301 -3.81 3.40 -17.08
CA GLY A 301 -4.20 4.77 -17.37
C GLY A 301 -3.13 5.78 -16.99
N TRP A 302 -3.47 6.74 -16.11
CA TRP A 302 -2.53 7.75 -15.64
C TRP A 302 -1.45 7.13 -14.76
N HIS A 303 -0.21 7.55 -14.96
CA HIS A 303 0.94 6.94 -14.32
C HIS A 303 1.78 8.00 -13.61
N ASP A 304 2.04 7.78 -12.32
CA ASP A 304 2.97 8.54 -11.50
C ASP A 304 3.83 7.56 -10.70
N GLY A 305 5.16 7.69 -10.81
CA GLY A 305 6.10 6.73 -10.22
C GLY A 305 6.05 6.69 -8.69
N LYS A 306 5.68 7.77 -8.00
CA LYS A 306 5.54 7.78 -6.54
C LYS A 306 4.24 7.08 -6.14
N VAL A 307 3.15 7.33 -6.85
CA VAL A 307 1.85 6.66 -6.61
C VAL A 307 1.96 5.15 -6.87
N SER A 308 2.62 4.74 -7.95
CA SER A 308 2.86 3.32 -8.27
C SER A 308 3.66 2.61 -7.17
N ARG A 309 4.76 3.22 -6.70
CA ARG A 309 5.59 2.69 -5.61
C ARG A 309 4.81 2.58 -4.31
N TYR A 310 4.05 3.62 -3.96
CA TYR A 310 3.18 3.61 -2.79
C TYR A 310 2.12 2.50 -2.88
N ARG A 311 1.44 2.35 -4.02
CA ARG A 311 0.45 1.28 -4.25
C ARG A 311 1.04 -0.10 -3.98
N ILE A 312 2.23 -0.38 -4.51
CA ILE A 312 2.93 -1.66 -4.29
C ILE A 312 3.17 -1.90 -2.80
N LEU A 313 3.65 -0.88 -2.08
CA LEU A 313 3.89 -0.97 -0.64
C LEU A 313 2.60 -1.22 0.14
N ILE A 314 1.53 -0.49 -0.12
CA ILE A 314 0.26 -0.65 0.62
C ILE A 314 -0.39 -2.01 0.34
N GLN A 315 -0.37 -2.49 -0.90
CA GLN A 315 -0.84 -3.84 -1.21
C GLN A 315 0.03 -4.92 -0.54
N THR A 316 1.34 -4.66 -0.37
CA THR A 316 2.22 -5.56 0.40
C THR A 316 1.86 -5.54 1.88
N LEU A 317 1.59 -4.37 2.46
CA LEU A 317 1.19 -4.26 3.86
C LEU A 317 -0.14 -4.97 4.13
N ALA A 318 -1.14 -4.81 3.26
CA ALA A 318 -2.40 -5.55 3.34
C ALA A 318 -2.16 -7.07 3.36
N GLN A 319 -1.30 -7.58 2.46
CA GLN A 319 -0.95 -9.01 2.46
C GLN A 319 -0.26 -9.45 3.76
N LEU A 320 0.68 -8.64 4.26
CA LEU A 320 1.48 -8.96 5.44
C LEU A 320 0.66 -8.97 6.75
N ILE A 321 -0.50 -8.30 6.78
CA ILE A 321 -1.43 -8.34 7.92
C ILE A 321 -2.60 -9.33 7.71
N GLY A 322 -2.62 -10.03 6.58
CA GLY A 322 -3.59 -11.09 6.27
C GLY A 322 -4.86 -10.63 5.55
N GLU A 323 -4.87 -9.45 4.92
CA GLU A 323 -6.03 -8.89 4.22
C GLU A 323 -5.87 -8.97 2.69
N GLU A 324 -6.99 -9.18 1.99
CA GLU A 324 -7.09 -9.05 0.53
C GLU A 324 -7.75 -7.71 0.18
N PRO A 325 -7.38 -7.03 -0.92
CA PRO A 325 -6.42 -7.43 -1.96
C PRO A 325 -4.95 -7.18 -1.57
N GLY A 326 -4.08 -8.19 -1.74
CA GLY A 326 -2.67 -8.10 -1.35
C GLY A 326 -1.64 -8.48 -2.41
N LEU A 327 -0.38 -8.05 -2.23
CA LEU A 327 0.79 -8.53 -2.98
C LEU A 327 1.75 -9.25 -2.04
N SER A 328 2.22 -10.44 -2.42
CA SER A 328 3.31 -11.07 -1.66
C SER A 328 4.59 -10.23 -1.76
N PRO A 329 5.45 -10.20 -0.73
CA PRO A 329 6.68 -9.40 -0.76
C PRO A 329 7.57 -9.66 -1.98
N GLU A 330 7.63 -10.90 -2.48
CA GLU A 330 8.38 -11.26 -3.69
C GLU A 330 7.71 -10.76 -4.98
N GLN A 331 6.36 -10.80 -5.07
CA GLN A 331 5.63 -10.21 -6.19
C GLN A 331 5.81 -8.69 -6.20
N ALA A 332 5.67 -8.06 -5.03
CA ALA A 332 5.89 -6.63 -4.84
C ALA A 332 7.31 -6.22 -5.24
N ARG A 333 8.33 -6.97 -4.83
CA ARG A 333 9.73 -6.73 -5.22
C ARG A 333 9.91 -6.73 -6.73
N LYS A 334 9.32 -7.70 -7.44
CA LYS A 334 9.38 -7.77 -8.91
C LYS A 334 8.70 -6.57 -9.56
N GLN A 335 7.49 -6.21 -9.10
CA GLN A 335 6.77 -5.04 -9.61
C GLN A 335 7.55 -3.75 -9.34
N PHE A 336 8.13 -3.60 -8.15
CA PHE A 336 8.87 -2.41 -7.75
C PHE A 336 10.14 -2.21 -8.60
N LEU A 337 10.90 -3.28 -8.85
CA LEU A 337 12.07 -3.22 -9.73
C LEU A 337 11.69 -2.92 -11.19
N GLN A 338 10.53 -3.38 -11.65
CA GLN A 338 10.02 -3.04 -12.98
C GLN A 338 9.63 -1.55 -13.04
N GLU A 339 9.00 -1.03 -12.00
CA GLU A 339 8.63 0.38 -11.88
C GLU A 339 9.85 1.30 -11.92
N GLY A 340 10.92 0.97 -11.19
CA GLY A 340 12.18 1.71 -11.22
C GLY A 340 12.83 1.76 -12.61
N ARG A 341 12.69 0.70 -13.42
CA ARG A 341 13.16 0.70 -14.82
C ARG A 341 12.35 1.61 -15.73
N LEU A 342 11.05 1.76 -15.46
CA LEU A 342 10.14 2.58 -16.27
C LEU A 342 10.23 4.06 -15.89
N THR A 343 10.33 4.36 -14.60
CA THR A 343 10.23 5.73 -14.06
C THR A 343 11.56 6.33 -13.63
N GLY A 344 12.64 5.53 -13.60
CA GLY A 344 13.93 5.88 -13.03
C GLY A 344 14.03 5.47 -11.56
N GLU A 345 15.24 5.19 -11.09
CA GLU A 345 15.52 4.81 -9.69
C GLU A 345 15.53 6.06 -8.78
N GLU A 346 14.86 5.97 -7.63
CA GLU A 346 14.91 6.97 -6.55
C GLU A 346 15.90 6.54 -5.45
N VAL A 347 16.39 7.50 -4.66
CA VAL A 347 17.38 7.26 -3.59
C VAL A 347 16.88 6.20 -2.60
N ASP A 348 15.58 6.25 -2.28
CA ASP A 348 14.94 5.37 -1.29
C ASP A 348 14.54 3.99 -1.85
N ASP A 349 14.66 3.77 -3.17
CA ASP A 349 14.27 2.50 -3.80
C ASP A 349 15.07 1.32 -3.24
N THR A 350 16.33 1.55 -2.87
CA THR A 350 17.19 0.54 -2.23
C THR A 350 16.66 0.09 -0.87
N THR A 351 16.18 1.03 -0.05
CA THR A 351 15.53 0.76 1.25
C THR A 351 14.26 -0.06 1.06
N VAL A 352 13.43 0.29 0.06
CA VAL A 352 12.20 -0.45 -0.24
C VAL A 352 12.50 -1.88 -0.69
N VAL A 353 13.44 -2.07 -1.61
CA VAL A 353 13.83 -3.42 -2.08
C VAL A 353 14.40 -4.26 -0.94
N HIS A 354 15.15 -3.64 -0.02
CA HIS A 354 15.67 -4.33 1.16
C HIS A 354 14.55 -4.81 2.09
N PHE A 355 13.57 -3.95 2.39
CA PHE A 355 12.37 -4.32 3.15
C PHE A 355 11.64 -5.50 2.51
N LEU A 356 11.32 -5.41 1.22
CA LEU A 356 10.58 -6.46 0.50
C LEU A 356 11.35 -7.80 0.50
N THR A 357 12.68 -7.74 0.41
CA THR A 357 13.54 -8.92 0.47
C THR A 357 13.52 -9.55 1.87
N LEU A 358 13.72 -8.75 2.92
CA LEU A 358 13.72 -9.23 4.30
C LEU A 358 12.34 -9.80 4.69
N ALA A 359 11.26 -9.11 4.35
CA ALA A 359 9.90 -9.56 4.60
C ALA A 359 9.61 -10.89 3.88
N SER A 360 9.96 -11.00 2.59
CA SER A 360 9.79 -12.26 1.84
C SER A 360 10.55 -13.41 2.49
N GLN A 361 11.78 -13.17 2.89
CA GLN A 361 12.66 -14.18 3.48
C GLN A 361 12.20 -14.59 4.88
N ALA A 362 11.69 -13.65 5.67
CA ALA A 362 11.18 -13.92 7.01
C ALA A 362 9.93 -14.80 6.95
N PHE A 363 8.96 -14.44 6.11
CA PHE A 363 7.72 -15.21 5.97
C PHE A 363 7.95 -16.60 5.37
N GLU A 364 8.85 -16.74 4.39
CA GLU A 364 9.24 -18.07 3.90
C GLU A 364 10.00 -18.87 4.97
N GLY A 365 10.82 -18.21 5.78
CA GLY A 365 11.53 -18.81 6.91
C GLY A 365 10.57 -19.36 7.97
N PHE A 366 9.56 -18.59 8.38
CA PHE A 366 8.54 -19.04 9.32
C PHE A 366 7.76 -20.25 8.80
N LYS A 367 7.53 -20.31 7.49
CA LYS A 367 6.84 -21.43 6.84
C LYS A 367 7.69 -22.70 6.75
N THR A 368 9.00 -22.57 6.56
CA THR A 368 9.90 -23.71 6.25
C THR A 368 10.67 -24.24 7.45
N ASP A 369 11.17 -23.36 8.32
CA ASP A 369 11.91 -23.69 9.53
C ASP A 369 11.69 -22.60 10.61
N PRO A 370 10.51 -22.58 11.25
CA PRO A 370 10.14 -21.51 12.18
C PRO A 370 11.09 -21.39 13.39
N ALA A 371 11.61 -22.52 13.90
CA ALA A 371 12.54 -22.51 15.03
C ALA A 371 13.83 -21.77 14.69
N ARG A 372 14.39 -22.02 13.50
CA ARG A 372 15.53 -21.26 13.00
C ARG A 372 15.16 -19.81 12.76
N GLU A 373 14.01 -19.55 12.13
CA GLU A 373 13.60 -18.19 11.76
C GLU A 373 13.53 -17.23 12.95
N LEU A 374 12.97 -17.71 14.08
CA LEU A 374 12.89 -16.96 15.33
C LEU A 374 14.26 -16.45 15.82
N THR A 375 15.36 -17.11 15.44
CA THR A 375 16.73 -16.71 15.83
C THR A 375 17.41 -15.77 14.82
N THR A 376 16.87 -15.61 13.61
CA THR A 376 17.53 -14.83 12.54
C THR A 376 17.34 -13.31 12.69
N GLY A 377 16.26 -12.88 13.36
CA GLY A 377 15.92 -11.46 13.51
C GLY A 377 15.46 -10.76 12.21
N ARG A 378 15.16 -11.50 11.13
CA ARG A 378 14.81 -10.90 9.84
C ARG A 378 13.53 -10.08 9.86
N LEU A 379 12.48 -10.53 10.54
CA LEU A 379 11.23 -9.77 10.66
C LEU A 379 11.44 -8.43 11.39
N PRO A 380 12.07 -8.37 12.58
CA PRO A 380 12.45 -7.11 13.21
C PRO A 380 13.26 -6.18 12.31
N MET A 381 14.25 -6.70 11.56
CA MET A 381 15.02 -5.91 10.60
C MET A 381 14.16 -5.38 9.44
N ALA A 382 13.18 -6.16 8.97
CA ALA A 382 12.24 -5.73 7.95
C ALA A 382 11.40 -4.56 8.45
N LEU A 383 10.90 -4.62 9.68
CA LEU A 383 10.11 -3.55 10.31
C LEU A 383 10.94 -2.28 10.53
N ASP A 384 12.18 -2.39 11.04
CA ASP A 384 13.10 -1.24 11.14
C ASP A 384 13.40 -0.62 9.76
N THR A 385 13.51 -1.44 8.71
CA THR A 385 13.67 -0.94 7.34
C THR A 385 12.40 -0.25 6.84
N LEU A 386 11.21 -0.79 7.13
CA LEU A 386 9.92 -0.22 6.76
C LEU A 386 9.72 1.18 7.37
N ALA A 387 10.10 1.35 8.64
CA ALA A 387 10.02 2.63 9.36
C ALA A 387 10.86 3.75 8.71
N ARG A 388 11.90 3.37 7.94
CA ARG A 388 12.80 4.32 7.26
C ARG A 388 12.34 4.68 5.85
N ILE A 389 11.31 4.03 5.31
CA ILE A 389 10.77 4.34 3.99
C ILE A 389 9.91 5.60 4.10
N PRO A 390 10.25 6.73 3.44
CA PRO A 390 9.53 8.00 3.61
C PRO A 390 8.04 7.94 3.22
N LEU A 391 7.67 7.07 2.29
CA LEU A 391 6.28 6.85 1.89
C LEU A 391 5.42 6.21 3.01
N ILE A 392 6.04 5.52 3.97
CA ILE A 392 5.34 4.81 5.06
C ILE A 392 5.65 5.47 6.40
N GLY A 393 6.92 5.58 6.76
CA GLY A 393 7.38 6.20 8.00
C GLY A 393 7.20 5.33 9.26
N PRO A 394 7.72 5.80 10.40
CA PRO A 394 7.71 5.05 11.65
C PRO A 394 6.32 4.90 12.25
N ASP A 395 5.46 5.92 12.16
CA ASP A 395 4.15 5.91 12.80
C ASP A 395 3.23 4.84 12.22
N VAL A 396 3.21 4.73 10.88
CA VAL A 396 2.48 3.66 10.18
C VAL A 396 3.09 2.30 10.52
N THR A 397 4.42 2.20 10.56
CA THR A 397 5.11 0.94 10.89
C THR A 397 4.72 0.44 12.28
N ASN A 398 4.75 1.32 13.27
CA ASN A 398 4.35 1.00 14.65
C ASN A 398 2.88 0.57 14.73
N ALA A 399 2.00 1.16 13.92
CA ALA A 399 0.59 0.80 13.88
C ALA A 399 0.37 -0.60 13.29
N VAL A 400 1.09 -0.97 12.22
CA VAL A 400 0.91 -2.28 11.54
C VAL A 400 1.72 -3.42 12.17
N GLU A 401 2.79 -3.11 12.90
CA GLU A 401 3.70 -4.10 13.48
C GLU A 401 2.98 -5.21 14.27
N PRO A 402 2.04 -4.93 15.20
CA PRO A 402 1.32 -5.98 15.91
C PRO A 402 0.56 -6.94 14.98
N ALA A 403 -0.13 -6.39 13.97
CA ALA A 403 -0.90 -7.20 13.03
C ALA A 403 -0.01 -8.04 12.10
N ILE A 404 1.17 -7.53 11.72
CA ILE A 404 2.18 -8.30 10.99
C ILE A 404 2.74 -9.42 11.89
N GLY A 405 2.96 -9.13 13.18
CA GLY A 405 3.38 -10.11 14.18
C GLY A 405 2.38 -11.25 14.34
N ASP A 406 1.08 -10.94 14.46
CA ASP A 406 0.01 -11.95 14.50
C ASP A 406 0.02 -12.82 13.25
N LYS A 407 0.19 -12.22 12.07
CA LYS A 407 0.22 -12.96 10.81
C LYS A 407 1.48 -13.83 10.70
N ALA A 408 2.63 -13.38 11.18
CA ALA A 408 3.85 -14.18 11.26
C ALA A 408 3.69 -15.35 12.26
N LEU A 409 3.02 -15.14 13.40
CA LEU A 409 2.70 -16.19 14.36
C LEU A 409 1.82 -17.27 13.71
N LEU A 410 0.84 -16.89 12.89
CA LEU A 410 0.06 -17.85 12.10
C LEU A 410 0.92 -18.66 11.13
N GLU A 411 1.95 -18.08 10.51
CA GLU A 411 2.88 -18.83 9.63
C GLU A 411 3.77 -19.78 10.42
N VAL A 412 4.25 -19.38 11.62
CA VAL A 412 4.98 -20.25 12.56
C VAL A 412 4.14 -21.45 12.95
N HIS A 413 2.86 -21.19 13.23
CA HIS A 413 1.89 -22.23 13.53
C HIS A 413 1.39 -22.95 12.28
N GLY A 414 1.80 -22.59 11.06
CA GLY A 414 1.51 -23.24 9.79
C GLY A 414 0.07 -23.79 9.61
N PRO A 415 -0.14 -24.74 8.67
CA PRO A 415 -1.35 -25.55 8.59
C PRO A 415 -1.36 -26.64 9.67
N TYR A 416 -1.03 -26.32 10.93
CA TYR A 416 -0.93 -27.26 12.06
C TYR A 416 -2.31 -27.78 12.55
N ILE A 417 -3.37 -27.69 11.76
CA ILE A 417 -4.61 -28.40 12.06
C ILE A 417 -4.51 -29.87 11.62
N THR A 418 -3.86 -30.15 10.48
CA THR A 418 -3.85 -31.50 9.89
C THR A 418 -3.15 -32.54 10.78
N TRP A 419 -2.09 -32.17 11.51
CA TRP A 419 -1.46 -33.10 12.45
C TRP A 419 -2.38 -33.37 13.65
N ILE A 420 -3.19 -32.41 14.09
CA ILE A 420 -4.19 -32.63 15.16
C ILE A 420 -5.22 -33.64 14.65
N HIS A 421 -5.73 -33.47 13.41
CA HIS A 421 -6.61 -34.47 12.78
C HIS A 421 -5.97 -35.85 12.78
N ARG A 422 -4.79 -36.00 12.17
CA ARG A 422 -4.09 -37.30 12.05
C ARG A 422 -3.80 -37.93 13.40
N THR A 423 -3.41 -37.10 14.38
CA THR A 423 -3.10 -37.57 15.73
C THR A 423 -4.35 -38.04 16.44
N LEU A 424 -5.43 -37.26 16.41
CA LEU A 424 -6.72 -37.66 17.00
C LEU A 424 -7.24 -38.94 16.33
N GLU A 425 -7.24 -39.04 14.99
CA GLU A 425 -7.66 -40.24 14.24
C GLU A 425 -6.81 -41.49 14.58
N SER A 426 -5.54 -41.28 14.95
CA SER A 426 -4.63 -42.39 15.31
C SER A 426 -4.97 -43.03 16.65
N ILE A 427 -5.70 -42.33 17.54
CA ILE A 427 -6.10 -42.85 18.85
C ILE A 427 -7.13 -43.96 18.67
N LYS A 428 -6.71 -45.22 18.90
CA LYS A 428 -7.60 -46.40 18.76
C LYS A 428 -8.33 -46.80 20.04
N PRO A 429 -7.69 -46.82 21.22
CA PRO A 429 -8.39 -47.21 22.45
C PRO A 429 -9.20 -46.04 23.04
N GLU A 430 -10.49 -46.24 23.28
CA GLU A 430 -11.37 -45.27 23.95
C GLU A 430 -10.79 -44.75 25.28
N PRO A 431 -10.14 -45.57 26.13
CA PRO A 431 -9.53 -45.07 27.36
C PRO A 431 -8.41 -44.04 27.16
N LEU A 432 -7.71 -44.05 26.02
CA LEU A 432 -6.72 -43.02 25.71
C LEU A 432 -7.40 -41.72 25.29
N LEU A 433 -8.43 -41.81 24.44
CA LEU A 433 -9.22 -40.66 24.02
C LEU A 433 -9.90 -39.98 25.22
N GLN A 434 -10.47 -40.77 26.15
CA GLN A 434 -11.05 -40.27 27.40
C GLN A 434 -10.04 -39.50 28.25
N LYS A 435 -8.80 -40.00 28.37
CA LYS A 435 -7.74 -39.31 29.12
C LYS A 435 -7.33 -38.01 28.46
N VAL A 436 -7.18 -37.99 27.13
CA VAL A 436 -6.86 -36.78 26.38
C VAL A 436 -7.96 -35.73 26.55
N ILE A 437 -9.23 -36.12 26.37
CA ILE A 437 -10.39 -35.23 26.58
C ILE A 437 -10.42 -34.70 28.02
N LEU A 438 -10.21 -35.56 29.02
CA LEU A 438 -10.15 -35.14 30.43
C LEU A 438 -9.08 -34.06 30.65
N ARG A 439 -7.87 -34.22 30.09
CA ARG A 439 -6.79 -33.23 30.23
C ARG A 439 -7.13 -31.90 29.58
N LEU A 440 -7.69 -31.93 28.38
CA LEU A 440 -8.14 -30.72 27.68
C LEU A 440 -9.25 -30.00 28.46
N LEU A 441 -10.18 -30.73 29.08
CA LEU A 441 -11.23 -30.14 29.91
C LEU A 441 -10.67 -29.58 31.23
N GLN A 442 -9.67 -30.23 31.82
CA GLN A 442 -9.00 -29.76 33.04
C GLN A 442 -8.25 -28.43 32.84
N ALA A 443 -7.84 -28.12 31.62
CA ALA A 443 -7.23 -26.82 31.28
C ALA A 443 -8.15 -25.63 31.58
N HIS A 444 -9.47 -25.84 31.55
CA HIS A 444 -10.47 -24.80 31.83
C HIS A 444 -10.82 -24.65 33.32
N LEU A 445 -10.02 -25.26 34.21
CA LEU A 445 -10.20 -25.20 35.67
C LEU A 445 -11.64 -25.52 36.14
N PRO A 446 -12.21 -26.68 35.76
CA PRO A 446 -13.54 -27.07 36.19
C PRO A 446 -13.61 -27.25 37.71
N LEU A 447 -14.80 -27.06 38.28
CA LEU A 447 -15.08 -27.33 39.70
C LEU A 447 -14.85 -28.81 40.06
N TYR A 448 -15.05 -29.70 39.07
CA TYR A 448 -14.81 -31.13 39.20
C TYR A 448 -14.55 -31.74 37.82
N ALA A 449 -13.60 -32.67 37.69
CA ALA A 449 -13.36 -33.43 36.47
C ALA A 449 -12.78 -34.82 36.76
N GLN A 450 -13.46 -35.88 36.34
CA GLN A 450 -12.99 -37.26 36.53
C GLN A 450 -13.60 -38.22 35.49
N ILE A 451 -12.86 -39.28 35.14
CA ILE A 451 -13.43 -40.44 34.44
C ILE A 451 -14.21 -41.31 35.45
N ARG A 452 -15.50 -41.55 35.21
CA ARG A 452 -16.38 -42.37 36.07
C ARG A 452 -16.91 -43.60 35.33
N HIS A 453 -17.30 -44.62 36.10
CA HIS A 453 -17.97 -45.81 35.59
C HIS A 453 -19.50 -45.63 35.60
N GLY A 454 -20.18 -46.17 34.58
CA GLY A 454 -21.63 -46.31 34.58
C GLY A 454 -22.15 -47.26 35.67
N PRO A 455 -23.45 -47.23 36.02
CA PRO A 455 -24.01 -47.97 37.16
C PRO A 455 -23.97 -49.50 36.97
N ILE A 456 -23.84 -49.98 35.73
CA ILE A 456 -23.86 -51.39 35.34
C ILE A 456 -22.50 -51.80 34.71
N GLU A 457 -21.44 -51.01 34.93
CA GLU A 457 -20.09 -51.21 34.37
C GLU A 457 -19.97 -51.16 32.83
N TYR A 458 -21.04 -50.84 32.11
CA TYR A 458 -20.99 -50.56 30.67
C TYR A 458 -20.41 -49.15 30.43
N GLY A 459 -19.13 -49.12 30.05
CA GLY A 459 -18.47 -47.88 29.63
C GLY A 459 -17.94 -46.99 30.75
N LYS A 460 -17.18 -45.97 30.33
CA LYS A 460 -16.57 -44.95 31.19
C LYS A 460 -16.83 -43.58 30.59
N ASP A 461 -17.28 -42.65 31.41
CA ASP A 461 -17.63 -41.29 30.98
C ASP A 461 -16.63 -40.30 31.57
N VAL A 462 -16.24 -39.28 30.81
CA VAL A 462 -15.53 -38.13 31.37
C VAL A 462 -16.59 -37.19 31.94
N VAL A 463 -16.61 -36.98 33.25
CA VAL A 463 -17.61 -36.16 33.93
C VAL A 463 -16.96 -34.88 34.43
N VAL A 464 -17.51 -33.73 34.01
CA VAL A 464 -16.98 -32.40 34.33
C VAL A 464 -18.09 -31.49 34.84
N LEU A 465 -17.82 -30.77 35.93
CA LEU A 465 -18.70 -29.72 36.47
C LEU A 465 -18.07 -28.36 36.22
N LEU A 466 -18.82 -27.50 35.54
CA LEU A 466 -18.43 -26.14 35.15
C LEU A 466 -19.36 -25.11 35.79
N GLU A 467 -18.87 -23.88 35.92
CA GLU A 467 -19.69 -22.72 36.27
C GLU A 467 -19.80 -21.82 35.03
N GLU A 468 -20.98 -21.74 34.45
CA GLU A 468 -21.28 -20.99 33.23
C GLU A 468 -22.45 -20.04 33.52
N ASP A 469 -22.25 -18.73 33.32
CA ASP A 469 -23.25 -17.68 33.58
C ASP A 469 -23.90 -17.77 34.98
N GLY A 470 -23.11 -18.13 35.99
CA GLY A 470 -23.55 -18.30 37.37
C GLY A 470 -24.38 -19.56 37.63
N ARG A 471 -24.41 -20.51 36.68
CA ARG A 471 -25.05 -21.82 36.81
C ARG A 471 -24.04 -22.94 36.81
N ARG A 472 -24.33 -23.98 37.57
CA ARG A 472 -23.52 -25.19 37.65
C ARG A 472 -23.98 -26.23 36.63
N VAL A 473 -23.18 -26.38 35.59
CA VAL A 473 -23.45 -27.25 34.46
C VAL A 473 -22.61 -28.52 34.58
N LEU A 474 -23.29 -29.67 34.61
CA LEU A 474 -22.65 -30.97 34.56
C LEU A 474 -22.64 -31.50 33.14
N ARG A 475 -21.44 -31.61 32.57
CA ARG A 475 -21.19 -32.24 31.26
C ARG A 475 -20.66 -33.64 31.45
N MET A 476 -21.24 -34.60 30.72
CA MET A 476 -20.82 -36.00 30.72
C MET A 476 -20.45 -36.38 29.29
N TYR A 477 -19.17 -36.67 29.05
CA TYR A 477 -18.65 -36.96 27.72
C TYR A 477 -18.48 -38.47 27.55
N GLN A 478 -19.18 -39.03 26.57
CA GLN A 478 -19.02 -40.42 26.14
C GLN A 478 -18.12 -40.47 24.91
N ALA A 479 -16.93 -41.06 25.04
CA ALA A 479 -15.92 -41.05 23.98
C ALA A 479 -15.98 -42.34 23.14
N LYS A 480 -15.96 -42.21 21.81
CA LYS A 480 -15.91 -43.31 20.85
C LYS A 480 -14.78 -43.14 19.84
N CYS A 481 -14.11 -44.25 19.48
CA CYS A 481 -12.98 -44.22 18.57
C CYS A 481 -13.33 -44.63 17.13
N GLY A 482 -13.04 -43.78 16.13
CA GLY A 482 -13.36 -43.95 14.71
C GLY A 482 -14.84 -43.77 14.40
N ASP A 483 -15.21 -43.84 13.11
CA ASP A 483 -16.56 -43.53 12.63
C ASP A 483 -17.69 -44.23 13.38
N ILE A 484 -18.82 -43.53 13.55
CA ILE A 484 -20.05 -44.07 14.11
C ILE A 484 -20.88 -44.70 13.00
N ASP A 485 -20.79 -46.02 12.90
CA ASP A 485 -21.69 -46.84 12.08
C ASP A 485 -22.94 -47.26 12.88
N LYS A 486 -23.84 -48.00 12.22
CA LYS A 486 -25.10 -48.45 12.83
C LYS A 486 -24.89 -49.36 14.04
N SER A 487 -23.83 -50.19 14.05
CA SER A 487 -23.55 -51.07 15.17
C SER A 487 -23.08 -50.26 16.37
N LYS A 488 -22.08 -49.40 16.15
CA LYS A 488 -21.52 -48.55 17.20
C LYS A 488 -22.54 -47.56 17.75
N TRP A 489 -23.46 -47.06 16.91
CA TRP A 489 -24.56 -46.23 17.38
C TRP A 489 -25.49 -46.97 18.34
N ASN A 490 -25.89 -48.21 18.03
CA ASN A 490 -26.76 -48.98 18.94
C ASN A 490 -26.10 -49.19 20.31
N ASP A 491 -24.79 -49.42 20.34
CA ASP A 491 -24.03 -49.55 21.59
C ASP A 491 -23.95 -48.19 22.32
N SER A 492 -23.59 -47.12 21.61
CA SER A 492 -23.45 -45.77 22.18
C SER A 492 -24.77 -45.23 22.72
N LYS A 493 -25.89 -45.54 22.06
CA LYS A 493 -27.23 -45.12 22.49
C LYS A 493 -27.54 -45.61 23.90
N ASN A 494 -27.28 -46.88 24.20
CA ASN A 494 -27.56 -47.45 25.52
C ASN A 494 -26.69 -46.78 26.60
N GLU A 495 -25.41 -46.54 26.30
CA GLU A 495 -24.49 -45.86 27.22
C GLU A 495 -24.92 -44.41 27.49
N LEU A 496 -25.38 -43.69 26.46
CA LEU A 496 -25.91 -42.33 26.60
C LEU A 496 -27.20 -42.28 27.46
N GLU A 497 -28.07 -43.30 27.38
CA GLU A 497 -29.24 -43.39 28.26
C GLU A 497 -28.83 -43.63 29.72
N GLU A 498 -27.82 -44.48 29.94
CA GLU A 498 -27.32 -44.84 31.27
C GLU A 498 -26.56 -43.70 31.96
N MET A 499 -25.87 -42.83 31.22
CA MET A 499 -25.04 -41.78 31.82
C MET A 499 -25.85 -40.83 32.74
N PHE A 500 -27.13 -40.58 32.41
CA PHE A 500 -28.02 -39.75 33.23
C PHE A 500 -28.50 -40.44 34.51
N LEU A 501 -28.39 -41.77 34.61
CA LEU A 501 -28.80 -42.57 35.76
C LEU A 501 -27.73 -42.61 36.86
N VAL A 502 -26.50 -42.17 36.57
CA VAL A 502 -25.40 -42.17 37.55
C VAL A 502 -25.58 -41.03 38.56
N PRO A 503 -25.76 -41.32 39.86
CA PRO A 503 -25.77 -40.29 40.88
C PRO A 503 -24.36 -39.71 41.09
N LEU A 504 -24.31 -38.40 41.31
CA LEU A 504 -23.09 -37.72 41.75
C LEU A 504 -23.11 -37.66 43.28
N PRO A 505 -22.17 -38.32 43.97
CA PRO A 505 -22.14 -38.28 45.42
C PRO A 505 -21.74 -36.90 45.95
N ASP A 506 -22.49 -36.39 46.92
CA ASP A 506 -22.29 -35.08 47.58
C ASP A 506 -20.88 -34.90 48.18
N LEU A 507 -20.15 -36.00 48.41
CA LEU A 507 -18.79 -35.98 48.94
C LEU A 507 -17.78 -35.37 47.96
N GLN A 508 -17.97 -35.54 46.65
CA GLN A 508 -17.02 -35.09 45.63
C GLN A 508 -17.43 -33.76 44.97
N ILE A 509 -18.72 -33.39 45.05
CA ILE A 509 -19.27 -32.20 44.42
C ILE A 509 -20.01 -31.39 45.49
N SER A 510 -19.48 -30.24 45.84
CA SER A 510 -20.12 -29.34 46.81
C SER A 510 -21.23 -28.55 46.14
N GLY A 511 -22.51 -28.88 46.41
CA GLY A 511 -23.71 -28.12 46.03
C GLY A 511 -24.51 -28.68 44.85
N GLN A 512 -25.65 -28.08 44.55
CA GLN A 512 -26.61 -28.58 43.56
C GLN A 512 -26.14 -28.33 42.12
N VAL A 513 -26.43 -29.27 41.23
CA VAL A 513 -26.25 -29.14 39.77
C VAL A 513 -27.51 -28.52 39.18
N ASP A 514 -27.37 -27.41 38.45
CA ASP A 514 -28.49 -26.68 37.85
C ASP A 514 -28.91 -27.28 36.50
N PHE A 515 -27.94 -27.79 35.74
CA PHE A 515 -28.16 -28.32 34.39
C PHE A 515 -27.27 -29.52 34.10
N ARG A 516 -27.80 -30.48 33.32
CA ARG A 516 -27.09 -31.70 32.91
C ARG A 516 -27.15 -31.86 31.39
N GLU A 517 -26.03 -32.24 30.79
CA GLU A 517 -25.95 -32.56 29.38
C GLU A 517 -24.96 -33.70 29.10
N GLY A 518 -25.31 -34.50 28.09
CA GLY A 518 -24.49 -35.59 27.57
C GLY A 518 -23.84 -35.17 26.26
N ILE A 519 -22.56 -35.49 26.08
CA ILE A 519 -21.81 -35.17 24.87
C ILE A 519 -21.22 -36.46 24.32
N LEU A 520 -21.66 -36.89 23.15
CA LEU A 520 -21.03 -37.98 22.43
C LEU A 520 -19.84 -37.42 21.65
N VAL A 521 -18.63 -37.78 22.06
CA VAL A 521 -17.38 -37.34 21.42
C VAL A 521 -16.82 -38.47 20.55
N CYS A 522 -16.48 -38.17 19.31
CA CYS A 522 -15.91 -39.15 18.37
C CYS A 522 -14.71 -38.57 17.63
N ASN A 523 -13.58 -39.29 17.61
CA ASN A 523 -12.41 -38.92 16.78
C ASN A 523 -12.54 -39.43 15.31
N GLY A 524 -13.77 -39.47 14.81
CA GLY A 524 -14.16 -39.77 13.43
C GLY A 524 -15.49 -39.07 13.12
N HIS A 525 -16.26 -39.60 12.18
CA HIS A 525 -17.53 -38.99 11.75
C HIS A 525 -18.72 -39.94 11.89
N ALA A 526 -19.93 -39.39 11.99
CA ALA A 526 -21.13 -40.20 11.87
C ALA A 526 -21.34 -40.60 10.40
N ASN A 527 -21.70 -41.85 10.16
CA ASN A 527 -22.08 -42.28 8.82
C ASN A 527 -23.35 -41.52 8.37
N ALA A 528 -23.43 -41.13 7.09
CA ALA A 528 -24.54 -40.37 6.52
C ALA A 528 -25.94 -41.01 6.74
N TYR A 529 -26.02 -42.33 6.95
CA TYR A 529 -27.28 -43.02 7.25
C TYR A 529 -27.62 -43.07 8.75
N VAL A 530 -26.65 -42.80 9.63
CA VAL A 530 -26.77 -42.85 11.08
C VAL A 530 -27.04 -41.47 11.65
N GLU A 531 -26.44 -40.43 11.08
CA GLU A 531 -26.58 -39.04 11.52
C GLU A 531 -28.05 -38.58 11.67
N PRO A 532 -28.98 -38.81 10.70
CA PRO A 532 -30.38 -38.43 10.87
C PRO A 532 -31.09 -39.21 11.99
N VAL A 533 -30.65 -40.45 12.25
CA VAL A 533 -31.21 -41.30 13.32
C VAL A 533 -30.75 -40.80 14.69
N MET A 534 -29.49 -40.39 14.81
CA MET A 534 -28.95 -39.77 16.02
C MET A 534 -29.68 -38.47 16.34
N GLU A 535 -29.81 -37.58 15.35
CA GLU A 535 -30.50 -36.31 15.50
C GLU A 535 -31.95 -36.50 15.95
N GLY A 536 -32.69 -37.40 15.29
CA GLY A 536 -34.06 -37.72 15.67
C GLY A 536 -34.16 -38.25 17.11
N TRP A 537 -33.19 -39.07 17.54
CA TRP A 537 -33.15 -39.59 18.91
C TRP A 537 -32.77 -38.53 19.94
N PHE A 538 -31.83 -37.61 19.65
CA PHE A 538 -31.51 -36.49 20.55
C PHE A 538 -32.72 -35.57 20.77
N GLN A 539 -33.48 -35.28 19.70
CA GLN A 539 -34.71 -34.51 19.79
C GLN A 539 -35.79 -35.22 20.61
N GLU A 540 -35.92 -36.54 20.47
CA GLU A 540 -36.82 -37.36 21.30
C GLU A 540 -36.43 -37.32 22.78
N GLN A 541 -35.14 -37.51 23.10
CA GLN A 541 -34.64 -37.43 24.49
C GLN A 541 -34.87 -36.07 25.12
N LYS A 542 -34.70 -34.98 24.35
CA LYS A 542 -34.98 -33.64 24.84
C LYS A 542 -36.47 -33.43 25.10
N ARG A 543 -37.34 -33.88 24.19
CA ARG A 543 -38.78 -33.70 24.30
C ARG A 543 -39.40 -34.53 25.42
N ASP A 544 -39.00 -35.79 25.53
CA ASP A 544 -39.69 -36.78 26.34
C ASP A 544 -39.06 -36.95 27.74
N HIS A 545 -37.78 -36.57 27.89
CA HIS A 545 -37.02 -36.76 29.13
C HIS A 545 -36.27 -35.50 29.61
N ASP A 546 -36.37 -34.37 28.89
CA ASP A 546 -35.60 -33.14 29.14
C ASP A 546 -34.07 -33.37 29.21
N ARG A 547 -33.57 -34.36 28.48
CA ARG A 547 -32.13 -34.66 28.39
C ARG A 547 -31.53 -33.96 27.19
N ASN A 548 -30.46 -33.19 27.42
CA ASN A 548 -29.74 -32.49 26.35
C ASN A 548 -28.56 -33.33 25.92
N PHE A 549 -28.49 -33.61 24.62
CA PHE A 549 -27.37 -34.32 24.01
C PHE A 549 -26.75 -33.49 22.90
N HIS A 550 -25.42 -33.54 22.82
CA HIS A 550 -24.64 -32.97 21.74
C HIS A 550 -23.74 -34.04 21.13
N PHE A 551 -23.49 -33.91 19.83
CA PHE A 551 -22.49 -34.72 19.14
C PHE A 551 -21.29 -33.84 18.83
N MET A 552 -20.10 -34.34 19.12
CA MET A 552 -18.83 -33.68 18.88
C MET A 552 -17.97 -34.58 18.00
N HIS A 553 -17.94 -34.33 16.70
CA HIS A 553 -17.17 -35.12 15.74
C HIS A 553 -15.71 -34.62 15.60
N LEU A 554 -14.88 -35.31 14.80
CA LEU A 554 -13.45 -35.02 14.68
C LEU A 554 -13.16 -33.53 14.41
N ASP A 555 -13.82 -32.92 13.42
CA ASP A 555 -13.56 -31.53 13.07
C ASP A 555 -13.97 -30.56 14.19
N GLU A 556 -15.01 -30.88 14.95
CA GLU A 556 -15.42 -30.08 16.11
C GLU A 556 -14.44 -30.22 17.27
N ILE A 557 -13.86 -31.40 17.50
CA ILE A 557 -12.77 -31.57 18.49
C ILE A 557 -11.57 -30.72 18.10
N VAL A 558 -11.20 -30.73 16.83
CA VAL A 558 -10.07 -29.95 16.31
C VAL A 558 -10.33 -28.44 16.44
N ARG A 559 -11.52 -27.97 16.03
CA ARG A 559 -11.93 -26.58 16.24
C ARG A 559 -11.94 -26.21 17.70
N TRP A 560 -12.47 -27.07 18.58
CA TRP A 560 -12.46 -26.84 20.02
C TRP A 560 -11.05 -26.64 20.58
N ILE A 561 -10.09 -27.50 20.19
CA ILE A 561 -8.68 -27.35 20.59
C ILE A 561 -8.11 -26.01 20.09
N TYR A 562 -8.43 -25.63 18.85
CA TYR A 562 -7.91 -24.42 18.23
C TYR A 562 -8.52 -23.13 18.84
N ASP A 563 -9.85 -23.06 18.88
CA ASP A 563 -10.62 -21.89 19.32
C ASP A 563 -10.40 -21.57 20.80
N ASN A 564 -10.09 -22.59 21.61
CA ASN A 564 -9.79 -22.44 23.04
C ASN A 564 -8.29 -22.42 23.35
N GLN A 565 -7.43 -22.31 22.33
CA GLN A 565 -5.97 -22.22 22.46
C GLN A 565 -5.31 -23.39 23.23
N LEU A 566 -5.88 -24.60 23.15
CA LEU A 566 -5.47 -25.78 23.93
C LEU A 566 -4.31 -26.57 23.30
N LEU A 567 -3.53 -25.98 22.41
CA LEU A 567 -2.55 -26.71 21.60
C LEU A 567 -1.43 -27.31 22.46
N ASN A 568 -1.00 -26.58 23.48
CA ASN A 568 0.06 -27.02 24.38
C ASN A 568 -0.46 -28.11 25.32
N GLU A 569 -1.66 -27.92 25.85
CA GLU A 569 -2.37 -28.88 26.69
C GLU A 569 -2.65 -30.17 25.94
N PHE A 570 -2.97 -30.08 24.64
CA PHE A 570 -3.12 -31.26 23.78
C PHE A 570 -1.79 -32.02 23.65
N ARG A 571 -0.67 -31.33 23.43
CA ARG A 571 0.65 -31.97 23.35
C ARG A 571 1.05 -32.64 24.66
N GLU A 572 0.83 -31.97 25.79
CA GLU A 572 1.09 -32.53 27.12
C GLU A 572 0.18 -33.72 27.40
N ALA A 573 -1.11 -33.64 27.05
CA ALA A 573 -2.06 -34.73 27.19
C ALA A 573 -1.65 -35.97 26.38
N LEU A 574 -1.14 -35.78 25.15
CA LEU A 574 -0.61 -36.87 24.33
C LEU A 574 0.63 -37.52 24.97
N ALA A 575 1.56 -36.70 25.48
CA ALA A 575 2.74 -37.19 26.18
C ALA A 575 2.38 -37.99 27.45
N ASP A 576 1.40 -37.52 28.22
CA ASP A 576 0.85 -38.18 29.42
C ASP A 576 0.33 -39.60 29.14
N VAL A 577 -0.19 -39.82 27.93
CA VAL A 577 -0.74 -41.12 27.50
C VAL A 577 0.21 -41.94 26.63
N GLY A 578 1.44 -41.46 26.42
CA GLY A 578 2.48 -42.13 25.64
C GLY A 578 2.22 -42.13 24.13
N LEU A 579 1.57 -41.09 23.60
CA LEU A 579 1.33 -40.91 22.17
C LEU A 579 2.23 -39.80 21.61
N GLU A 580 2.76 -40.01 20.41
CA GLU A 580 3.54 -39.00 19.67
C GLU A 580 2.67 -38.29 18.62
N PRO A 581 2.87 -36.98 18.38
CA PRO A 581 2.20 -36.26 17.29
C PRO A 581 2.47 -36.92 15.92
N VAL A 582 1.41 -37.15 15.15
CA VAL A 582 1.50 -37.70 13.79
C VAL A 582 1.61 -36.56 12.77
N GLY A 583 2.77 -36.45 12.12
CA GLY A 583 3.08 -35.44 11.10
C GLY A 583 2.32 -35.57 9.78
#